data_AF-A0A7W1KIM0-F1
#
_entry.id   AF-A0A7W1KIM0-F1
#
_cell.length_a   1.000
_cell.length_b   1.000
_cell.length_c   1.000
_cell.angle_alpha   90.00
_cell.angle_beta   90.00
_cell.angle_gamma   90.00
#
_symmetry.space_group_name_H-M   'P 1'
#
loop_
_entity.id
_entity.type
_entity.pdbx_description
1 polymer ?
#
loop_
_entity_poly.entity_id
_entity_poly.type
_entity_poly.pdbx_seq_one_letter_code
_entity_poly.pdbx_strand_id
1 'polypeptide(L)'
;MKLVAIQQYKRIIKQTMLSSELFPTETDFIPDDELLHDQQAQIQLFAYAMEAFQEPNLPYHNWEWHIKTSYQEAHRLFNEYQEKKAPEQPDADLLVIAFAVIGHDSGYSHFKTADELKVVRGFDSKEQYSCHITEINMLSLDFGPDIIDKVKTCIMATKLGEDCPSIEAVITRRSDLFNIAGQDYGVFKEATKNFRLEVETWNNNGKPISIADFVRSSWPILNEYTRNDIKLYPSDKHPLGTSRFLASFYLNMNRLMIECGVAVSEEVVTFIKRLIHRTDSEVS
;
A
#
# COMPACT_ATOMS: atom_id res chain seq x y z
N MET A 1 -22.60 7.55 22.14
CA MET A 1 -21.43 7.09 22.91
C MET A 1 -20.20 6.85 22.04
N LYS A 2 -20.25 6.01 20.99
CA LYS A 2 -19.09 5.70 20.10
C LYS A 2 -18.31 6.93 19.59
N LEU A 3 -18.99 7.99 19.15
CA LEU A 3 -18.33 9.20 18.62
C LEU A 3 -17.57 10.02 19.68
N VAL A 4 -18.03 10.01 20.94
CA VAL A 4 -17.45 10.81 22.03
C VAL A 4 -16.15 10.18 22.53
N ALA A 5 -16.15 8.85 22.68
CA ALA A 5 -14.97 8.04 22.97
C ALA A 5 -13.85 8.24 21.93
N ILE A 6 -14.22 8.14 20.65
CA ILE A 6 -13.33 8.36 19.51
C ILE A 6 -12.74 9.79 19.56
N GLN A 7 -13.56 10.82 19.79
CA GLN A 7 -13.08 12.21 19.91
C GLN A 7 -12.17 12.47 21.12
N GLN A 8 -12.39 11.80 22.25
CA GLN A 8 -11.49 11.86 23.41
C GLN A 8 -10.13 11.25 23.09
N TYR A 9 -10.10 10.12 22.37
CA TYR A 9 -8.86 9.49 21.91
C TYR A 9 -8.04 10.40 20.98
N LYS A 10 -8.70 11.12 20.05
CA LYS A 10 -8.05 12.15 19.19
C LYS A 10 -7.35 13.22 20.01
N ARG A 11 -7.93 13.59 21.16
CA ARG A 11 -7.41 14.66 22.02
C ARG A 11 -6.18 14.20 22.78
N ILE A 12 -6.19 12.96 23.27
CA ILE A 12 -5.08 12.35 24.02
C ILE A 12 -3.86 12.14 23.13
N ILE A 13 -4.01 11.45 21.98
CA ILE A 13 -2.89 11.24 21.04
C ILE A 13 -2.27 12.57 20.59
N LYS A 14 -3.11 13.54 20.20
CA LYS A 14 -2.62 14.84 19.73
C LYS A 14 -1.90 15.64 20.82
N GLN A 15 -2.28 15.48 22.09
CA GLN A 15 -1.62 16.13 23.22
C GLN A 15 -0.29 15.45 23.58
N THR A 16 -0.24 14.12 23.53
CA THR A 16 0.97 13.33 23.79
C THR A 16 2.06 13.55 22.74
N MET A 17 1.70 13.71 21.46
CA MET A 17 2.69 13.79 20.38
C MET A 17 3.34 15.16 20.20
N LEU A 18 2.82 16.21 20.85
CA LEU A 18 3.39 17.56 20.81
C LEU A 18 4.38 17.84 21.96
N SER A 19 4.51 16.94 22.94
CA SER A 19 5.54 16.99 23.96
C SER A 19 6.63 15.96 23.64
N SER A 20 7.88 16.39 23.58
CA SER A 20 9.06 15.50 23.44
C SER A 20 9.32 14.63 24.68
N GLU A 21 8.34 14.49 25.57
CA GLU A 21 8.40 13.69 26.78
C GLU A 21 7.31 12.63 26.70
N LEU A 22 7.78 11.38 26.69
CA LEU A 22 7.15 10.13 27.14
C LEU A 22 5.61 10.06 27.15
N PHE A 23 5.12 9.06 26.42
CA PHE A 23 3.79 8.45 26.50
C PHE A 23 3.11 8.64 27.88
N PRO A 24 1.84 9.08 27.95
CA PRO A 24 1.06 8.98 29.16
C PRO A 24 0.89 7.50 29.44
N THR A 25 1.54 7.03 30.49
CA THR A 25 1.08 5.87 31.22
C THR A 25 -0.28 6.24 31.80
N GLU A 26 -1.32 5.49 31.41
CA GLU A 26 -2.68 5.58 31.95
C GLU A 26 -3.52 6.77 31.46
N THR A 27 -4.13 6.59 30.29
CA THR A 27 -5.51 7.07 30.10
C THR A 27 -6.38 5.86 29.82
N ASP A 28 -7.26 5.52 30.76
CA ASP A 28 -8.21 4.40 30.72
C ASP A 28 -9.27 4.61 29.61
N PHE A 29 -8.85 4.48 28.36
CA PHE A 29 -9.77 4.16 27.28
C PHE A 29 -9.76 2.64 27.10
N ILE A 30 -10.61 1.96 27.86
CA ILE A 30 -10.93 0.55 27.64
C ILE A 30 -12.12 0.53 26.67
N PRO A 31 -11.97 0.07 25.42
CA PRO A 31 -13.11 -0.15 24.54
C PRO A 31 -14.07 -1.16 25.21
N ASP A 32 -15.39 -0.94 25.11
CA ASP A 32 -16.39 -1.95 25.56
C ASP A 32 -16.03 -3.33 24.97
N ASP A 33 -16.15 -4.41 25.76
CA ASP A 33 -15.84 -5.79 25.34
C ASP A 33 -16.55 -6.21 24.03
N GLU A 34 -17.73 -5.64 23.74
CA GLU A 34 -18.45 -5.87 22.47
C GLU A 34 -17.75 -5.27 21.24
N LEU A 35 -17.01 -4.16 21.39
CA LEU A 35 -16.22 -3.56 20.29
C LEU A 35 -14.99 -4.41 19.94
N LEU A 36 -14.49 -5.20 20.88
CA LEU A 36 -13.33 -6.08 20.70
C LEU A 36 -13.67 -7.38 19.95
N HIS A 37 -14.94 -7.68 19.70
CA HIS A 37 -15.35 -8.87 18.93
C HIS A 37 -15.89 -8.55 17.52
N ASP A 38 -16.14 -7.27 17.21
CA ASP A 38 -16.54 -6.82 15.88
C ASP A 38 -15.30 -6.36 15.09
N GLN A 39 -14.86 -7.20 14.14
CA GLN A 39 -13.72 -6.89 13.26
C GLN A 39 -13.89 -5.53 12.56
N GLN A 40 -15.11 -5.17 12.16
CA GLN A 40 -15.34 -3.91 11.47
C GLN A 40 -15.16 -2.71 12.41
N ALA A 41 -15.51 -2.85 13.70
CA ALA A 41 -15.29 -1.84 14.71
C ALA A 41 -13.80 -1.69 15.05
N GLN A 42 -13.07 -2.81 15.16
CA GLN A 42 -11.62 -2.82 15.36
C GLN A 42 -10.89 -2.12 14.21
N ILE A 43 -11.27 -2.42 12.95
CA ILE A 43 -10.73 -1.76 11.76
C ILE A 43 -10.99 -0.25 11.79
N GLN A 44 -12.20 0.17 12.15
CA GLN A 44 -12.54 1.60 12.23
C GLN A 44 -11.74 2.31 13.33
N LEU A 45 -11.57 1.68 14.49
CA LEU A 45 -10.80 2.25 15.60
C LEU A 45 -9.31 2.36 15.23
N PHE A 46 -8.75 1.34 14.60
CA PHE A 46 -7.37 1.36 14.13
C PHE A 46 -7.17 2.40 13.02
N ALA A 47 -8.06 2.44 12.02
CA ALA A 47 -8.07 3.44 10.94
C ALA A 47 -8.02 4.87 11.51
N TYR A 48 -8.81 5.11 12.56
CA TYR A 48 -8.85 6.39 13.23
C TYR A 48 -7.54 6.77 13.93
N ALA A 49 -6.90 5.81 14.60
CA ALA A 49 -5.59 6.01 15.23
C ALA A 49 -4.53 6.32 14.17
N MET A 50 -4.57 5.62 13.04
CA MET A 50 -3.59 5.72 11.97
C MET A 50 -3.74 6.95 11.07
N GLU A 51 -4.95 7.49 10.90
CA GLU A 51 -5.21 8.72 10.13
C GLU A 51 -4.32 9.89 10.58
N ALA A 52 -4.01 9.97 11.88
CA ALA A 52 -3.16 11.02 12.45
C ALA A 52 -1.69 10.96 11.98
N PHE A 53 -1.24 9.83 11.44
CA PHE A 53 0.12 9.60 10.94
C PHE A 53 0.21 9.76 9.41
N GLN A 54 -0.85 10.26 8.78
CA GLN A 54 -0.89 10.56 7.36
C GLN A 54 -0.82 12.07 7.16
N GLU A 55 -0.08 12.53 6.14
CA GLU A 55 -0.07 13.96 5.78
C GLU A 55 -1.18 14.24 4.76
N PRO A 56 -2.26 14.94 5.14
CA PRO A 56 -3.41 15.15 4.27
C PRO A 56 -3.10 16.00 3.03
N ASN A 57 -2.01 16.78 3.05
CA ASN A 57 -1.64 17.66 1.94
C ASN A 57 -0.69 17.02 0.92
N LEU A 58 -0.29 15.75 1.13
CA LEU A 58 0.49 15.03 0.14
C LEU A 58 -0.36 14.72 -1.09
N PRO A 59 0.13 14.96 -2.32
CA PRO A 59 -0.62 14.64 -3.52
C PRO A 59 -0.95 13.15 -3.68
N TYR A 60 -0.06 12.24 -3.25
CA TYR A 60 -0.24 10.80 -3.43
C TYR A 60 -0.39 10.05 -2.10
N HIS A 61 0.64 10.03 -1.25
CA HIS A 61 0.66 9.25 0.00
C HIS A 61 -0.17 9.92 1.11
N ASN A 62 -1.48 10.04 0.89
CA ASN A 62 -2.43 10.61 1.83
C ASN A 62 -3.60 9.64 2.11
N TRP A 63 -4.36 9.97 3.15
CA TRP A 63 -5.50 9.17 3.61
C TRP A 63 -6.63 9.05 2.59
N GLU A 64 -7.06 10.18 2.02
CA GLU A 64 -8.26 10.28 1.19
C GLU A 64 -8.12 9.56 -0.15
N TRP A 65 -6.91 9.58 -0.71
CA TRP A 65 -6.60 8.96 -1.99
C TRP A 65 -5.98 7.59 -1.80
N HIS A 66 -4.71 7.51 -1.39
CA HIS A 66 -3.93 6.27 -1.43
C HIS A 66 -4.40 5.23 -0.43
N ILE A 67 -4.56 5.59 0.85
CA ILE A 67 -4.92 4.61 1.89
C ILE A 67 -6.35 4.08 1.68
N LYS A 68 -7.34 4.95 1.43
CA LYS A 68 -8.73 4.51 1.20
C LYS A 68 -8.89 3.65 -0.05
N THR A 69 -8.26 4.01 -1.17
CA THR A 69 -8.33 3.21 -2.40
C THR A 69 -7.63 1.87 -2.23
N SER A 70 -6.46 1.85 -1.59
CA SER A 70 -5.75 0.61 -1.26
C SER A 70 -6.61 -0.29 -0.36
N TYR A 71 -7.25 0.26 0.67
CA TYR A 71 -8.13 -0.52 1.56
C TYR A 71 -9.34 -1.11 0.82
N GLN A 72 -9.99 -0.34 -0.04
CA GLN A 72 -11.11 -0.82 -0.87
C GLN A 72 -10.68 -1.96 -1.79
N GLU A 73 -9.52 -1.82 -2.44
CA GLU A 73 -8.97 -2.86 -3.30
C GLU A 73 -8.56 -4.09 -2.50
N ALA A 74 -7.95 -3.93 -1.33
CA ALA A 74 -7.60 -5.04 -0.45
C ALA A 74 -8.84 -5.86 -0.07
N HIS A 75 -9.95 -5.20 0.24
CA HIS A 75 -11.21 -5.86 0.55
C HIS A 75 -11.79 -6.60 -0.68
N ARG A 76 -11.65 -6.03 -1.88
CA ARG A 76 -12.05 -6.69 -3.14
C ARG A 76 -11.19 -7.93 -3.41
N LEU A 77 -9.87 -7.82 -3.27
CA LEU A 77 -8.91 -8.91 -3.47
C LEU A 77 -9.10 -10.02 -2.43
N PHE A 78 -9.37 -9.67 -1.17
CA PHE A 78 -9.71 -10.62 -0.12
C PHE A 78 -10.94 -11.44 -0.50
N ASN A 79 -12.05 -10.79 -0.86
CA ASN A 79 -13.26 -11.50 -1.27
C ASN A 79 -13.01 -12.38 -2.49
N GLU A 80 -12.30 -11.86 -3.49
CA GLU A 80 -11.94 -12.62 -4.69
C GLU A 80 -11.10 -13.87 -4.36
N TYR A 81 -10.13 -13.74 -3.45
CA TYR A 81 -9.33 -14.86 -2.99
C TYR A 81 -10.19 -15.90 -2.27
N GLN A 82 -11.01 -15.47 -1.31
CA GLN A 82 -11.85 -16.38 -0.53
C GLN A 82 -12.83 -17.17 -1.41
N GLU A 83 -13.35 -16.55 -2.47
CA GLU A 83 -14.26 -17.19 -3.43
C GLU A 83 -13.55 -18.20 -4.35
N LYS A 84 -12.29 -17.94 -4.73
CA LYS A 84 -11.60 -18.67 -5.81
C LYS A 84 -10.47 -19.57 -5.33
N LYS A 85 -10.07 -19.50 -4.07
CA LYS A 85 -9.01 -20.33 -3.52
C LYS A 85 -9.38 -21.81 -3.60
N ALA A 86 -8.37 -22.65 -3.81
CA ALA A 86 -8.57 -24.10 -3.75
C ALA A 86 -8.83 -24.53 -2.29
N PRO A 87 -9.55 -25.64 -2.05
CA PRO A 87 -9.92 -26.08 -0.69
C PRO A 87 -8.75 -26.26 0.28
N GLU A 88 -7.57 -26.60 -0.23
CA GLU A 88 -6.33 -26.78 0.53
C GLU A 88 -5.59 -25.48 0.87
N GLN A 89 -5.98 -24.35 0.27
CA GLN A 89 -5.34 -23.07 0.52
C GLN A 89 -5.87 -22.44 1.83
N PRO A 90 -4.99 -21.84 2.64
CA PRO A 90 -5.38 -21.24 3.90
C PRO A 90 -6.39 -20.10 3.68
N ASP A 91 -7.29 -19.91 4.64
CA ASP A 91 -8.10 -18.69 4.69
C ASP A 91 -7.19 -17.50 4.94
N ALA A 92 -7.48 -16.37 4.30
CA ALA A 92 -6.82 -15.11 4.59
C ALA A 92 -7.45 -14.47 5.83
N ASP A 93 -6.66 -13.70 6.59
CA ASP A 93 -7.15 -12.90 7.71
C ASP A 93 -7.41 -11.44 7.29
N LEU A 94 -8.69 -11.05 7.21
CA LEU A 94 -9.10 -9.69 6.82
C LEU A 94 -8.57 -8.63 7.80
N LEU A 95 -8.48 -8.94 9.08
CA LEU A 95 -8.04 -7.96 10.09
C LEU A 95 -6.56 -7.62 9.89
N VAL A 96 -5.74 -8.64 9.65
CA VAL A 96 -4.31 -8.47 9.32
C VAL A 96 -4.13 -7.64 8.05
N ILE A 97 -4.87 -7.98 6.99
CA ILE A 97 -4.81 -7.24 5.71
C ILE A 97 -5.22 -5.78 5.90
N ALA A 98 -6.33 -5.55 6.59
CA ALA A 98 -6.87 -4.22 6.84
C ALA A 98 -5.85 -3.35 7.60
N PHE A 99 -5.30 -3.87 8.70
CA PHE A 99 -4.32 -3.15 9.50
C PHE A 99 -3.03 -2.87 8.73
N ALA A 100 -2.52 -3.85 7.99
CA ALA A 100 -1.33 -3.68 7.17
C ALA A 100 -1.54 -2.60 6.10
N VAL A 101 -2.66 -2.61 5.39
CA VAL A 101 -2.97 -1.62 4.35
C VAL A 101 -3.21 -0.23 4.94
N ILE A 102 -3.86 -0.12 6.10
CA ILE A 102 -4.04 1.16 6.77
C ILE A 102 -2.69 1.72 7.27
N GLY A 103 -1.77 0.85 7.68
CA GLY A 103 -0.51 1.22 8.30
C GLY A 103 0.70 1.35 7.37
N HIS A 104 0.66 0.84 6.14
CA HIS A 104 1.87 0.63 5.34
C HIS A 104 2.70 1.88 5.02
N ASP A 105 2.07 3.05 4.92
CA ASP A 105 2.75 4.35 4.69
C ASP A 105 2.63 5.31 5.89
N SER A 106 2.30 4.79 7.07
CA SER A 106 2.22 5.62 8.28
C SER A 106 3.56 6.29 8.62
N GLY A 107 3.52 7.60 8.86
CA GLY A 107 4.71 8.40 9.14
C GLY A 107 5.63 8.63 7.94
N TYR A 108 5.20 8.32 6.72
CA TYR A 108 5.93 8.65 5.48
C TYR A 108 6.33 10.13 5.44
N SER A 109 5.49 11.00 5.99
CA SER A 109 5.74 12.44 6.03
C SER A 109 6.74 12.92 7.09
N HIS A 110 7.20 12.04 7.97
CA HIS A 110 8.03 12.42 9.12
C HIS A 110 9.52 12.53 8.79
N PHE A 111 9.90 12.24 7.55
CA PHE A 111 11.25 12.32 7.02
C PHE A 111 11.21 12.70 5.54
N LYS A 112 12.26 13.37 5.07
CA LYS A 112 12.40 13.77 3.65
C LYS A 112 13.49 13.02 2.91
N THR A 113 14.39 12.37 3.66
CA THR A 113 15.55 11.68 3.09
C THR A 113 15.79 10.35 3.79
N ALA A 114 16.44 9.42 3.09
CA ALA A 114 16.87 8.15 3.69
C ALA A 114 17.86 8.37 4.86
N ASP A 115 18.69 9.41 4.78
CA ASP A 115 19.62 9.76 5.87
C ASP A 115 18.87 10.24 7.11
N GLU A 116 17.84 11.07 6.97
CA GLU A 116 17.00 11.47 8.10
C GLU A 116 16.31 10.27 8.75
N LEU A 117 15.77 9.36 7.93
CA LEU A 117 15.17 8.13 8.42
C LEU A 117 16.15 7.27 9.20
N LYS A 118 17.37 7.07 8.68
CA LYS A 118 18.37 6.23 9.32
C LYS A 118 19.02 6.88 10.53
N VAL A 119 19.46 8.13 10.39
CA VAL A 119 20.27 8.82 11.41
C VAL A 119 19.40 9.40 12.53
N VAL A 120 18.25 9.98 12.18
CA VAL A 120 17.39 10.66 13.16
C VAL A 120 16.34 9.71 13.72
N ARG A 121 15.74 8.86 12.86
CA ARG A 121 14.68 7.94 13.29
C ARG A 121 15.20 6.55 13.65
N GLY A 122 16.37 6.16 13.17
CA GLY A 122 16.98 4.86 13.47
C GLY A 122 16.44 3.69 12.63
N PHE A 123 15.83 3.96 11.47
CA PHE A 123 15.23 2.93 10.60
C PHE A 123 15.92 2.87 9.23
N ASP A 124 16.06 1.67 8.67
CA ASP A 124 16.72 1.48 7.37
C ASP A 124 15.75 1.63 6.18
N SER A 125 14.44 1.56 6.41
CA SER A 125 13.43 1.75 5.35
C SER A 125 12.14 2.38 5.87
N LYS A 126 11.33 2.94 4.95
CA LYS A 126 10.04 3.54 5.31
C LYS A 126 9.10 2.51 5.92
N GLU A 127 9.11 1.29 5.39
CA GLU A 127 8.26 0.19 5.86
C GLU A 127 8.61 -0.24 7.29
N GLN A 128 9.89 -0.24 7.66
CA GLN A 128 10.29 -0.50 9.05
C GLN A 128 9.74 0.58 10.00
N TYR A 129 9.77 1.84 9.58
CA TYR A 129 9.22 2.94 10.36
C TYR A 129 7.69 2.87 10.45
N SER A 130 7.01 2.56 9.34
CA SER A 130 5.56 2.29 9.30
C SER A 130 5.18 1.12 10.21
N CYS A 131 5.98 0.04 10.24
CA CYS A 131 5.79 -1.08 11.16
C CYS A 131 5.87 -0.63 12.61
N HIS A 132 6.85 0.20 12.95
CA HIS A 132 7.02 0.72 14.30
C HIS A 132 5.82 1.56 14.76
N ILE A 133 5.35 2.50 13.92
CA ILE A 133 4.17 3.32 14.24
C ILE A 133 2.93 2.44 14.38
N THR A 134 2.76 1.49 13.46
CA THR A 134 1.64 0.55 13.46
C THR A 134 1.64 -0.31 14.73
N GLU A 135 2.79 -0.88 15.11
CA GLU A 135 2.97 -1.67 16.32
C GLU A 135 2.60 -0.89 17.58
N ILE A 136 3.08 0.35 17.73
CA ILE A 136 2.72 1.20 18.88
C ILE A 136 1.21 1.39 18.97
N ASN A 137 0.55 1.72 17.85
CA ASN A 137 -0.89 1.93 17.85
C ASN A 137 -1.65 0.63 18.13
N MET A 138 -1.20 -0.51 17.60
CA MET A 138 -1.82 -1.80 17.89
C MET A 138 -1.67 -2.20 19.36
N LEU A 139 -0.48 -2.00 19.97
CA LEU A 139 -0.27 -2.25 21.39
C LEU A 139 -1.16 -1.36 22.27
N SER A 140 -1.34 -0.08 21.90
CA SER A 140 -2.24 0.83 22.62
C SER A 140 -3.73 0.45 22.54
N LEU A 141 -4.08 -0.41 21.58
CA LEU A 141 -5.43 -0.94 21.38
C LEU A 141 -5.55 -2.40 21.85
N ASP A 142 -4.58 -2.88 22.63
CA ASP A 142 -4.55 -4.21 23.26
C ASP A 142 -4.55 -5.39 22.26
N PHE A 143 -3.98 -5.20 21.06
CA PHE A 143 -3.77 -6.31 20.13
C PHE A 143 -2.58 -7.18 20.57
N GLY A 144 -2.76 -8.50 20.50
CA GLY A 144 -1.73 -9.48 20.84
C GLY A 144 -0.55 -9.52 19.85
N PRO A 145 0.62 -10.00 20.30
CA PRO A 145 1.85 -10.02 19.51
C PRO A 145 1.72 -10.81 18.20
N ASP A 146 0.96 -11.90 18.18
CA ASP A 146 0.77 -12.74 16.99
C ASP A 146 0.14 -11.98 15.82
N ILE A 147 -0.84 -11.10 16.08
CA ILE A 147 -1.48 -10.29 15.03
C ILE A 147 -0.52 -9.18 14.59
N ILE A 148 0.17 -8.54 15.55
CA ILE A 148 1.15 -7.50 15.28
C ILE A 148 2.25 -8.01 14.35
N ASP A 149 2.81 -9.18 14.61
CA ASP A 149 3.88 -9.76 13.78
C ASP A 149 3.41 -10.07 12.36
N LYS A 150 2.19 -10.58 12.20
CA LYS A 150 1.58 -10.79 10.86
C LYS A 150 1.39 -9.47 10.12
N VAL A 151 0.89 -8.44 10.79
CA VAL A 151 0.70 -7.09 10.20
C VAL A 151 2.04 -6.49 9.78
N LYS A 152 3.05 -6.54 10.65
CA LYS A 152 4.41 -6.07 10.34
C LYS A 152 5.01 -6.82 9.15
N THR A 153 4.81 -8.14 9.09
CA THR A 153 5.24 -8.95 7.94
C THR A 153 4.59 -8.48 6.64
N CYS A 154 3.29 -8.18 6.65
CA CYS A 154 2.58 -7.67 5.48
C CYS A 154 3.03 -6.27 5.07
N ILE A 155 3.28 -5.37 6.03
CA ILE A 155 3.82 -4.03 5.76
C ILE A 155 5.24 -4.13 5.19
N MET A 156 6.12 -4.95 5.77
CA MET A 156 7.47 -5.15 5.24
C MET A 156 7.44 -5.71 3.82
N ALA A 157 6.47 -6.55 3.50
CA ALA A 157 6.29 -7.07 2.15
C ALA A 157 5.92 -5.99 1.13
N THR A 158 5.58 -4.74 1.49
CA THR A 158 5.39 -3.66 0.49
C THR A 158 6.72 -3.05 0.04
N LYS A 159 7.80 -3.22 0.80
CA LYS A 159 9.14 -2.72 0.45
C LYS A 159 9.64 -3.34 -0.86
N LEU A 160 10.30 -2.54 -1.69
CA LEU A 160 10.92 -3.00 -2.94
C LEU A 160 11.87 -4.18 -2.71
N GLY A 161 11.71 -5.23 -3.52
CA GLY A 161 12.59 -6.40 -3.52
C GLY A 161 12.31 -7.44 -2.43
N GLU A 162 11.38 -7.19 -1.50
CA GLU A 162 10.98 -8.19 -0.49
C GLU A 162 10.04 -9.24 -1.10
N ASP A 163 9.98 -10.43 -0.53
CA ASP A 163 9.03 -11.46 -0.92
C ASP A 163 7.68 -11.31 -0.17
N CYS A 164 6.64 -11.99 -0.67
CA CYS A 164 5.34 -12.07 0.02
C CYS A 164 5.20 -13.46 0.67
N PRO A 165 5.46 -13.61 1.98
CA PRO A 165 5.49 -14.91 2.64
C PRO A 165 4.10 -15.52 2.91
N SER A 166 3.03 -14.74 2.76
CA SER A 166 1.66 -15.19 2.99
C SER A 166 0.68 -14.57 1.98
N ILE A 167 -0.56 -15.06 1.96
CA ILE A 167 -1.61 -14.49 1.11
C ILE A 167 -2.00 -13.08 1.55
N GLU A 168 -1.96 -12.79 2.85
CA GLU A 168 -2.19 -11.44 3.38
C GLU A 168 -1.14 -10.47 2.82
N ALA A 169 0.14 -10.86 2.84
CA ALA A 169 1.22 -10.05 2.26
C ALA A 169 1.04 -9.82 0.75
N VAL A 170 0.58 -10.85 0.02
CA VAL A 170 0.22 -10.76 -1.41
C VAL A 170 -0.91 -9.76 -1.63
N ILE A 171 -2.00 -9.84 -0.85
CA ILE A 171 -3.15 -8.93 -0.94
C ILE A 171 -2.72 -7.50 -0.61
N THR A 172 -2.01 -7.31 0.50
CA THR A 172 -1.49 -6.01 0.94
C THR A 172 -0.62 -5.36 -0.14
N ARG A 173 0.39 -6.07 -0.67
CA ARG A 173 1.26 -5.49 -1.72
C ARG A 173 0.47 -5.19 -3.00
N ARG A 174 -0.43 -6.06 -3.43
CA ARG A 174 -1.24 -5.79 -4.63
C ARG A 174 -2.16 -4.59 -4.46
N SER A 175 -2.73 -4.42 -3.28
CA SER A 175 -3.58 -3.27 -2.98
C SER A 175 -2.79 -1.96 -2.93
N ASP A 176 -1.59 -1.96 -2.34
CA ASP A 176 -0.68 -0.80 -2.34
C ASP A 176 -0.31 -0.38 -3.78
N LEU A 177 0.03 -1.36 -4.62
CA LEU A 177 0.39 -1.10 -6.01
C LEU A 177 -0.83 -0.87 -6.94
N PHE A 178 -2.06 -0.99 -6.45
CA PHE A 178 -3.25 -0.94 -7.30
C PHE A 178 -3.38 0.36 -8.09
N ASN A 179 -3.09 1.50 -7.47
CA ASN A 179 -3.20 2.79 -8.14
C ASN A 179 -2.21 2.92 -9.31
N ILE A 180 -1.11 2.17 -9.29
CA ILE A 180 -0.06 2.19 -10.32
C ILE A 180 -0.01 0.93 -11.19
N ALA A 181 -0.88 -0.05 -10.96
CA ALA A 181 -0.96 -1.31 -11.72
C ALA A 181 -2.39 -1.79 -12.00
N GLY A 182 -3.40 -1.00 -11.61
CA GLY A 182 -4.81 -1.33 -11.69
C GLY A 182 -5.34 -1.44 -13.11
N GLN A 183 -6.57 -1.94 -13.26
CA GLN A 183 -7.16 -2.21 -14.57
C GLN A 183 -7.60 -0.94 -15.31
N ASP A 184 -7.88 0.15 -14.60
CA ASP A 184 -8.34 1.41 -15.19
C ASP A 184 -7.18 2.36 -15.49
N TYR A 185 -7.02 2.71 -16.76
CA TYR A 185 -5.94 3.61 -17.20
C TYR A 185 -6.12 5.04 -16.67
N GLY A 186 -7.36 5.50 -16.43
CA GLY A 186 -7.63 6.83 -15.89
C GLY A 186 -7.12 6.96 -14.45
N VAL A 187 -7.43 5.98 -13.60
CA VAL A 187 -6.89 5.88 -12.23
C VAL A 187 -5.37 5.82 -12.26
N PHE A 188 -4.80 4.96 -13.09
CA PHE A 188 -3.36 4.85 -13.26
C PHE A 188 -2.68 6.18 -13.65
N LYS A 189 -3.30 6.91 -14.58
CA LYS A 189 -2.78 8.20 -15.06
C LYS A 189 -2.85 9.28 -13.97
N GLU A 190 -3.95 9.35 -13.22
CA GLU A 190 -4.08 10.31 -12.12
C GLU A 190 -3.15 9.96 -10.96
N ALA A 191 -3.00 8.68 -10.62
CA ALA A 191 -2.03 8.19 -9.64
C ALA A 191 -0.59 8.58 -10.04
N THR A 192 -0.21 8.35 -11.30
CA THR A 192 1.10 8.76 -11.83
C THR A 192 1.31 10.28 -11.70
N LYS A 193 0.28 11.07 -12.04
CA LYS A 193 0.33 12.54 -11.92
C LYS A 193 0.52 12.98 -10.48
N ASN A 194 -0.26 12.41 -9.55
CA ASN A 194 -0.17 12.72 -8.13
C ASN A 194 1.20 12.34 -7.57
N PHE A 195 1.71 11.15 -7.90
CA PHE A 195 3.02 10.70 -7.44
C PHE A 195 4.14 11.61 -7.98
N ARG A 196 4.04 12.06 -9.25
CA ARG A 196 4.97 13.05 -9.81
C ARG A 196 4.93 14.38 -9.05
N LEU A 197 3.73 14.92 -8.79
CA LEU A 197 3.56 16.19 -8.04
C LEU A 197 4.15 16.09 -6.64
N GLU A 198 4.02 14.93 -6.00
CA GLU A 198 4.63 14.70 -4.70
C GLU A 198 6.15 14.70 -4.78
N VAL A 199 6.75 13.97 -5.73
CA VAL A 199 8.20 13.96 -5.96
C VAL A 199 8.73 15.37 -6.25
N GLU A 200 8.00 16.18 -7.02
CA GLU A 200 8.35 17.58 -7.26
C GLU A 200 8.41 18.37 -5.95
N THR A 201 7.38 18.22 -5.11
CA THR A 201 7.22 18.99 -3.87
C THR A 201 8.24 18.57 -2.81
N TRP A 202 8.49 17.27 -2.66
CA TRP A 202 9.23 16.71 -1.53
C TRP A 202 10.67 16.35 -1.86
N ASN A 203 10.92 15.79 -3.04
CA ASN A 203 12.22 15.22 -3.40
C ASN A 203 13.00 16.12 -4.37
N ASN A 204 12.32 17.03 -5.07
CA ASN A 204 12.93 17.91 -6.08
C ASN A 204 12.94 19.39 -5.70
N ASN A 205 12.75 19.73 -4.42
CA ASN A 205 12.75 21.11 -3.92
C ASN A 205 11.76 22.03 -4.66
N GLY A 206 10.58 21.51 -5.03
CA GLY A 206 9.55 22.24 -5.77
C GLY A 206 9.84 22.43 -7.26
N LYS A 207 10.91 21.86 -7.81
CA LYS A 207 11.24 21.99 -9.23
C LYS A 207 10.32 21.09 -10.07
N PRO A 208 9.68 21.64 -11.11
CA PRO A 208 8.85 20.85 -12.02
C PRO A 208 9.66 19.76 -12.73
N ILE A 209 9.05 18.60 -12.93
CA ILE A 209 9.54 17.46 -13.69
C ILE A 209 8.57 17.22 -14.84
N SER A 210 9.08 17.15 -16.07
CA SER A 210 8.24 16.81 -17.21
C SER A 210 7.67 15.39 -17.03
N ILE A 211 6.46 15.13 -17.52
CA ILE A 211 5.87 13.79 -17.41
C ILE A 211 6.74 12.73 -18.11
N ALA A 212 7.38 13.10 -19.23
CA ALA A 212 8.27 12.21 -19.96
C ALA A 212 9.53 11.85 -19.15
N ASP A 213 10.14 12.82 -18.46
CA ASP A 213 11.30 12.57 -17.62
C ASP A 213 10.93 11.74 -16.39
N PHE A 214 9.79 12.05 -15.76
CA PHE A 214 9.27 11.28 -14.65
C PHE A 214 9.03 9.82 -15.03
N VAL A 215 8.34 9.57 -16.14
CA VAL A 215 8.09 8.20 -16.64
C VAL A 215 9.41 7.48 -16.92
N ARG A 216 10.38 8.15 -17.53
CA ARG A 216 11.69 7.56 -17.84
C ARG A 216 12.47 7.19 -16.59
N SER A 217 12.44 8.02 -15.54
CA SER A 217 13.14 7.76 -14.28
C SER A 217 12.42 6.75 -13.39
N SER A 218 11.09 6.73 -13.41
CA SER A 218 10.27 5.86 -12.54
C SER A 218 10.14 4.44 -13.10
N TRP A 219 10.27 4.25 -14.41
CA TRP A 219 10.12 2.95 -15.05
C TRP A 219 11.00 1.84 -14.44
N PRO A 220 12.32 2.01 -14.25
CA PRO A 220 13.15 0.95 -13.69
C PRO A 220 12.70 0.51 -12.29
N ILE A 221 12.25 1.47 -11.46
CA ILE A 221 11.79 1.24 -10.09
C ILE A 221 10.46 0.48 -10.11
N LEU A 222 9.49 0.94 -10.90
CA LEU A 222 8.18 0.29 -11.02
C LEU A 222 8.29 -1.11 -11.66
N ASN A 223 9.21 -1.30 -12.60
CA ASN A 223 9.49 -2.59 -13.19
C ASN A 223 10.15 -3.54 -12.16
N GLU A 224 10.89 -3.03 -11.19
CA GLU A 224 11.43 -3.83 -10.10
C GLU A 224 10.35 -4.29 -9.12
N TYR A 225 9.38 -3.44 -8.77
CA TYR A 225 8.19 -3.83 -7.98
C TYR A 225 7.37 -4.96 -8.62
N THR A 226 7.43 -5.05 -9.95
CA THR A 226 6.65 -6.01 -10.75
C THR A 226 7.49 -7.19 -11.26
N ARG A 227 8.77 -7.26 -10.87
CA ARG A 227 9.70 -8.33 -11.26
C ARG A 227 9.25 -9.70 -10.76
N ASN A 228 8.70 -9.74 -9.55
CA ASN A 228 8.10 -10.92 -8.97
C ASN A 228 6.60 -10.89 -9.27
N ASP A 229 6.13 -11.79 -10.12
CA ASP A 229 4.72 -11.87 -10.49
C ASP A 229 3.85 -12.21 -9.26
N ILE A 230 3.13 -11.20 -8.73
CA ILE A 230 2.36 -11.29 -7.49
C ILE A 230 1.01 -11.95 -7.76
N LYS A 231 0.98 -13.28 -7.73
CA LYS A 231 -0.22 -14.08 -8.01
C LYS A 231 -1.11 -14.19 -6.77
N LEU A 232 -2.40 -13.88 -6.93
CA LEU A 232 -3.37 -13.99 -5.84
C LEU A 232 -3.75 -15.47 -5.56
N TYR A 233 -3.81 -16.28 -6.60
CA TYR A 233 -4.08 -17.72 -6.53
C TYR A 233 -3.50 -18.42 -7.76
N PRO A 234 -3.33 -19.76 -7.78
CA PRO A 234 -2.65 -20.47 -8.88
C PRO A 234 -3.28 -20.25 -10.27
N SER A 235 -4.60 -20.02 -10.32
CA SER A 235 -5.36 -19.73 -11.55
C SER A 235 -5.48 -18.24 -11.87
N ASP A 236 -4.83 -17.35 -11.11
CA ASP A 236 -4.73 -15.93 -11.42
C ASP A 236 -3.75 -15.75 -12.58
N LYS A 237 -4.24 -16.11 -13.76
CA LYS A 237 -3.51 -16.06 -15.02
C LYS A 237 -4.28 -15.18 -15.97
N HIS A 238 -3.56 -14.24 -16.54
CA HIS A 238 -3.90 -13.65 -17.82
C HIS A 238 -3.59 -14.67 -18.93
N PRO A 239 -4.25 -14.64 -20.10
CA PRO A 239 -3.93 -15.50 -21.26
C PRO A 239 -2.44 -15.53 -21.68
N LEU A 240 -1.65 -14.58 -21.18
CA LEU A 240 -0.22 -14.44 -21.43
C LEU A 240 0.67 -15.29 -20.50
N GLY A 241 0.08 -15.97 -19.51
CA GLY A 241 0.82 -16.77 -18.54
C GLY A 241 1.41 -15.99 -17.35
N THR A 242 1.16 -14.69 -17.26
CA THR A 242 1.42 -13.83 -16.08
C THR A 242 0.16 -13.63 -15.25
N SER A 243 0.25 -13.04 -14.06
CA SER A 243 -0.94 -12.55 -13.36
C SER A 243 -1.66 -11.46 -14.16
N ARG A 244 -2.96 -11.29 -13.87
CA ARG A 244 -3.76 -10.19 -14.43
C ARG A 244 -3.22 -8.82 -14.02
N PHE A 245 -2.71 -8.73 -12.80
CA PHE A 245 -2.08 -7.53 -12.25
C PHE A 245 -0.88 -7.10 -13.10
N LEU A 246 0.06 -8.03 -13.36
CA LEU A 246 1.25 -7.73 -14.14
C LEU A 246 0.92 -7.33 -15.58
N ALA A 247 -0.08 -7.99 -16.18
CA ALA A 247 -0.55 -7.63 -17.52
C ALA A 247 -1.13 -6.20 -17.56
N SER A 248 -1.99 -5.84 -16.61
CA SER A 248 -2.57 -4.48 -16.52
C SER A 248 -1.51 -3.40 -16.32
N PHE A 249 -0.54 -3.64 -15.44
CA PHE A 249 0.61 -2.74 -15.24
C PHE A 249 1.34 -2.46 -16.55
N TYR A 250 1.76 -3.49 -17.29
CA TYR A 250 2.50 -3.31 -18.54
C TYR A 250 1.68 -2.61 -19.62
N LEU A 251 0.39 -2.91 -19.74
CA LEU A 251 -0.51 -2.24 -20.68
C LEU A 251 -0.63 -0.74 -20.39
N ASN A 252 -0.84 -0.39 -19.12
CA ASN A 252 -0.96 1.01 -18.69
C ASN A 252 0.35 1.78 -18.83
N MET A 253 1.47 1.20 -18.38
CA MET A 253 2.79 1.81 -18.54
C MET A 253 3.12 2.05 -20.01
N ASN A 254 2.84 1.07 -20.88
CA ASN A 254 3.10 1.24 -22.31
C ASN A 254 2.27 2.37 -22.92
N ARG A 255 0.97 2.42 -22.60
CA ARG A 255 0.10 3.49 -23.07
C ARG A 255 0.60 4.87 -22.61
N LEU A 256 1.03 4.99 -21.37
CA LEU A 256 1.58 6.24 -20.83
C LEU A 256 2.90 6.63 -21.52
N MET A 257 3.80 5.67 -21.76
CA MET A 257 5.04 5.92 -22.48
C MET A 257 4.78 6.47 -23.90
N ILE A 258 3.83 5.86 -24.63
CA ILE A 258 3.42 6.32 -25.97
C ILE A 258 2.85 7.74 -25.90
N GLU A 259 1.91 8.01 -24.98
CA GLU A 259 1.30 9.33 -24.79
C GLU A 259 2.34 10.41 -24.48
N CYS A 260 3.44 10.05 -23.79
CA CYS A 260 4.50 10.97 -23.41
C CYS A 260 5.65 11.06 -24.42
N GLY A 261 5.59 10.34 -25.55
CA GLY A 261 6.68 10.28 -26.53
C GLY A 261 7.97 9.66 -25.97
N VAL A 262 7.87 8.80 -24.95
CA VAL A 262 9.01 8.07 -24.38
C VAL A 262 9.18 6.78 -25.16
N ALA A 263 10.41 6.53 -25.64
CA ALA A 263 10.73 5.29 -26.34
C ALA A 263 10.46 4.09 -25.41
N VAL A 264 9.68 3.15 -25.91
CA VAL A 264 9.36 1.91 -25.21
C VAL A 264 10.56 0.97 -25.29
N SER A 265 11.00 0.42 -24.15
CA SER A 265 12.15 -0.51 -24.14
C SER A 265 11.86 -1.76 -24.97
N GLU A 266 12.91 -2.38 -25.51
CA GLU A 266 12.79 -3.65 -26.26
C GLU A 266 12.14 -4.75 -25.42
N GLU A 267 12.30 -4.74 -24.10
CA GLU A 267 11.68 -5.67 -23.16
C GLU A 267 10.15 -5.50 -23.13
N VAL A 268 9.66 -4.25 -23.06
CA VAL A 268 8.23 -3.96 -23.11
C VAL A 268 7.66 -4.27 -24.50
N VAL A 269 8.40 -3.95 -25.56
CA VAL A 269 8.02 -4.34 -26.93
C VAL A 269 7.96 -5.87 -27.06
N THR A 270 8.90 -6.59 -26.47
CA THR A 270 8.94 -8.07 -26.49
C THR A 270 7.78 -8.66 -25.69
N PHE A 271 7.48 -8.10 -24.52
CA PHE A 271 6.31 -8.46 -23.72
C PHE A 271 5.01 -8.26 -24.51
N ILE A 272 4.84 -7.10 -25.16
CA ILE A 272 3.67 -6.77 -25.97
C ILE A 272 3.59 -7.61 -27.25
N LYS A 273 4.72 -7.93 -27.90
CA LYS A 273 4.71 -8.85 -29.04
C LYS A 273 4.25 -10.26 -28.64
N ARG A 274 4.67 -10.74 -27.46
CA ARG A 274 4.12 -11.96 -26.86
C ARG A 274 2.62 -11.79 -26.52
N LEU A 275 2.19 -10.56 -26.18
CA LEU A 275 0.81 -10.20 -25.92
C LEU A 275 -0.10 -10.35 -27.14
N ILE A 276 0.37 -9.91 -28.31
CA ILE A 276 -0.38 -9.92 -29.58
C ILE A 276 -0.36 -11.31 -30.24
N HIS A 277 0.77 -12.02 -30.26
CA HIS A 277 0.87 -13.30 -30.97
C HIS A 277 0.08 -14.46 -30.33
N ARG A 278 -0.26 -14.39 -29.05
CA ARG A 278 -1.08 -15.44 -28.40
C ARG A 278 -2.58 -15.28 -28.63
N THR A 279 -3.07 -14.04 -28.75
CA THR A 279 -4.47 -13.77 -29.08
C THR A 279 -4.85 -14.27 -30.47
N ASP A 280 -3.92 -14.29 -31.43
CA ASP A 280 -4.17 -14.81 -32.78
C ASP A 280 -4.22 -16.35 -32.83
N SER A 281 -3.58 -17.05 -31.89
CA SER A 281 -3.54 -18.52 -31.83
C SER A 281 -4.68 -19.17 -31.03
N GLU A 282 -5.41 -18.39 -30.22
CA GLU A 282 -6.56 -18.89 -29.42
C GLU A 282 -7.92 -18.57 -30.09
N VAL A 283 -7.93 -17.84 -31.21
CA VAL A 283 -9.13 -17.49 -31.99
C VAL A 283 -9.28 -18.34 -33.27
N SER A 284 -8.37 -19.30 -33.49
CA SER A 284 -8.37 -20.25 -34.61
C SER A 284 -8.86 -21.64 -34.23
#